data_AF-B8GC21-F1
#
_entry.id   AF-B8GC21-F1
#
_cell.length_a   1.000
_cell.length_b   1.000
_cell.length_c   1.000
_cell.angle_alpha   90.00
_cell.angle_beta   90.00
_cell.angle_gamma   90.00
#
_symmetry.space_group_name_H-M   'P 1'
#
loop_
_entity.id
_entity.type
_entity.pdbx_description
1 polymer ?
#
loop_
_entity_poly.entity_id
_entity_poly.type
_entity_poly.pdbx_seq_one_letter_code
_entity_poly.pdbx_strand_id
1 'polypeptide(L)' 'MLTIDAIAQYCEQEIARLQLAGDREELRRLQLAIGVIMKAAEQVRDRETAMRFRVLAARAANAQELIAGED' A
#
# COMPACT_ATOMS: atom_id res chain seq x y z
N MET A 1 10.60 -16.05 -8.83
CA MET A 1 10.75 -15.93 -7.36
C MET A 1 10.04 -14.67 -6.93
N LEU A 2 9.26 -14.71 -5.86
CA LEU A 2 8.60 -13.51 -5.33
C LEU A 2 9.63 -12.71 -4.52
N THR A 3 9.79 -11.41 -4.83
CA THR A 3 10.74 -10.51 -4.18
C THR A 3 10.02 -9.30 -3.58
N ILE A 4 10.70 -8.58 -2.67
CA ILE A 4 10.18 -7.34 -2.09
C ILE A 4 9.87 -6.30 -3.19
N ASP A 5 10.71 -6.18 -4.21
CA ASP A 5 10.47 -5.31 -5.36
C ASP A 5 9.21 -5.67 -6.12
N ALA A 6 8.98 -6.96 -6.36
CA ALA A 6 7.79 -7.44 -7.05
C ALA A 6 6.52 -7.16 -6.24
N ILE A 7 6.58 -7.34 -4.92
CA ILE A 7 5.45 -7.03 -4.02
C ILE A 7 5.16 -5.53 -4.02
N ALA A 8 6.19 -4.68 -3.91
CA ALA A 8 6.01 -3.24 -3.92
C ALA A 8 5.43 -2.75 -5.26
N GLN A 9 5.90 -3.30 -6.39
CA GLN A 9 5.38 -2.98 -7.71
C GLN A 9 3.91 -3.41 -7.86
N TYR A 10 3.55 -4.59 -7.35
CA TYR A 10 2.17 -5.05 -7.32
C TYR A 10 1.29 -4.10 -6.50
N CYS A 11 1.70 -3.73 -5.28
CA CYS A 11 0.95 -2.81 -4.43
C CYS A 11 0.71 -1.46 -5.11
N GLU A 12 1.71 -0.92 -5.82
CA GLU A 12 1.56 0.34 -6.55
C GLU A 12 0.50 0.25 -7.67
N GLN A 13 0.54 -0.83 -8.46
CA GLN A 13 -0.45 -1.07 -9.52
C GLN A 13 -1.84 -1.29 -8.96
N GLU A 14 -1.93 -2.01 -7.84
CA GLU A 14 -3.20 -2.35 -7.21
C GLU A 14 -3.86 -1.13 -6.55
N ILE A 15 -3.09 -0.24 -5.94
CA ILE A 15 -3.62 1.05 -5.45
C ILE A 15 -4.24 1.84 -6.61
N ALA A 16 -3.54 1.99 -7.73
CA ALA A 16 -4.05 2.72 -8.89
C ALA A 16 -5.33 2.06 -9.46
N ARG A 17 -5.34 0.73 -9.58
CA ARG A 17 -6.49 -0.04 -10.07
C ARG A 17 -7.71 0.14 -9.16
N LEU A 18 -7.54 -0.01 -7.85
CA LEU A 18 -8.63 0.11 -6.89
C LEU A 18 -9.15 1.54 -6.78
N GLN A 19 -8.26 2.54 -6.88
CA GLN A 19 -8.66 3.95 -6.93
C GLN A 19 -9.57 4.23 -8.12
N LEU A 20 -9.19 3.78 -9.33
CA LEU A 20 -10.02 3.93 -10.53
C LEU A 20 -11.35 3.18 -10.45
N ALA A 21 -11.38 2.05 -9.73
CA ALA A 21 -12.58 1.28 -9.50
C ALA A 21 -13.49 1.87 -8.41
N GLY A 22 -13.05 2.87 -7.65
CA GLY A 22 -13.77 3.41 -6.50
C GLY A 22 -13.86 2.43 -5.33
N ASP A 23 -13.03 1.39 -5.27
CA ASP A 23 -13.12 0.34 -4.24
C ASP A 23 -12.35 0.73 -2.97
N ARG A 24 -13.00 1.57 -2.18
CA ARG A 24 -12.44 2.12 -0.93
C ARG A 24 -12.15 1.05 0.13
N GLU A 25 -12.99 0.01 0.23
CA GLU A 25 -12.82 -1.04 1.23
C GLU A 25 -11.60 -1.90 0.90
N GLU A 26 -11.41 -2.25 -0.37
CA GLU A 26 -10.24 -3.03 -0.75
C GLU A 26 -8.94 -2.20 -0.65
N LEU A 27 -8.98 -0.89 -0.90
CA LEU A 27 -7.84 0.02 -0.61
C LEU A 27 -7.46 0.01 0.89
N ARG A 28 -8.46 -0.01 1.78
CA ARG A 28 -8.24 -0.10 3.23
C ARG A 28 -7.55 -1.41 3.61
N ARG A 29 -8.00 -2.53 3.04
CA ARG A 29 -7.39 -3.85 3.27
C ARG A 29 -5.96 -3.91 2.74
N LEU A 30 -5.73 -3.36 1.55
CA LEU A 30 -4.39 -3.27 0.97
C LEU A 30 -3.46 -2.42 1.83
N GLN A 31 -3.92 -1.28 2.34
CA GLN A 31 -3.15 -0.44 3.28
C GLN A 31 -2.73 -1.22 4.54
N LEU A 32 -3.65 -2.00 5.13
CA LEU A 32 -3.35 -2.84 6.30
C LEU A 32 -2.29 -3.90 5.97
N ALA A 33 -2.42 -4.58 4.83
CA ALA A 33 -1.44 -5.57 4.38
C ALA A 33 -0.04 -4.96 4.16
N ILE A 34 0.04 -3.79 3.53
CA ILE A 34 1.28 -3.02 3.36
C ILE A 34 1.89 -2.68 4.74
N GLY A 35 1.05 -2.29 5.70
CA GLY A 35 1.48 -2.00 7.08
C GLY A 35 2.11 -3.20 7.80
N VAL A 36 1.65 -4.43 7.53
CA VAL A 36 2.27 -5.65 8.07
C VAL A 36 3.68 -5.83 7.52
N ILE A 37 3.88 -5.64 6.22
CA ILE A 37 5.20 -5.77 5.56
C ILE A 37 6.16 -4.69 6.08
N MET A 38 5.68 -3.46 6.21
CA MET A 38 6.47 -2.36 6.79
C MET A 38 6.99 -2.72 8.19
N LYS A 39 6.13 -3.23 9.08
CA LYS A 39 6.53 -3.64 10.44
C LYS A 39 7.52 -4.81 10.42
N ALA A 40 7.36 -5.76 9.51
CA ALA A 40 8.30 -6.86 9.35
C ALA A 40 9.69 -6.36 8.92
N ALA A 41 9.75 -5.41 8.00
CA ALA A 41 11.00 -4.77 7.57
C ALA A 41 11.66 -3.97 8.70
N GLU A 42 10.89 -3.22 9.48
CA GLU A 42 11.38 -2.50 10.67
C GLU A 42 12.02 -3.45 11.69
N GLN A 43 11.40 -4.60 11.94
CA GLN A 43 11.89 -5.59 12.90
C GLN A 43 13.28 -6.12 12.54
N VAL A 44 13.57 -6.30 11.24
CA VAL A 44 14.88 -6.75 10.75
C VAL A 44 15.83 -5.59 10.41
N ARG A 45 15.45 -4.35 10.75
CA ARG A 45 16.21 -3.12 10.48
C ARG A 45 16.43 -2.84 8.99
N ASP A 46 15.59 -3.38 8.11
CA ASP A 46 15.55 -3.03 6.70
C ASP A 46 14.79 -1.71 6.52
N ARG A 47 15.54 -0.62 6.65
CA ARG A 47 15.00 0.74 6.57
C ARG A 47 14.51 1.12 5.18
N GLU A 48 15.13 0.58 4.14
CA GLU A 48 14.77 0.88 2.75
C GLU A 48 13.40 0.29 2.44
N THR A 49 13.21 -1.00 2.73
CA THR A 49 11.92 -1.66 2.56
C THR A 49 10.84 -1.03 3.44
N ALA A 50 11.14 -0.75 4.71
CA ALA A 50 10.18 -0.10 5.60
C ALA A 50 9.70 1.26 5.06
N MET A 51 10.63 2.10 4.59
CA MET A 51 10.29 3.40 4.03
C MET A 51 9.47 3.26 2.74
N ARG A 52 9.83 2.32 1.87
CA ARG A 52 9.08 2.08 0.63
C ARG A 52 7.64 1.66 0.89
N PHE A 53 7.43 0.72 1.80
CA PHE A 53 6.08 0.28 2.16
C PHE A 53 5.31 1.33 2.95
N ARG A 54 5.98 2.19 3.74
CA ARG A 54 5.36 3.36 4.37
C ARG A 54 4.76 4.31 3.33
N VAL A 55 5.50 4.61 2.25
CA VAL A 55 5.00 5.46 1.16
C VAL A 55 3.79 4.82 0.48
N LEU A 56 3.84 3.52 0.20
CA LEU A 56 2.71 2.81 -0.41
C LEU A 56 1.46 2.81 0.50
N ALA A 57 1.62 2.65 1.81
CA ALA A 57 0.50 2.72 2.75
C ALA A 57 -0.13 4.12 2.79
N ALA A 58 0.69 5.17 2.76
CA ALA A 58 0.22 6.54 2.68
C ALA A 58 -0.53 6.82 1.35
N ARG A 59 -0.03 6.28 0.23
CA ARG A 59 -0.73 6.38 -1.07
C ARG A 59 -2.09 5.68 -1.04
N ALA A 60 -2.17 4.48 -0.47
CA ALA A 60 -3.44 3.78 -0.30
C ALA A 60 -4.43 4.55 0.60
N ALA A 61 -3.94 5.20 1.66
CA ALA A 61 -4.76 6.06 2.51
C ALA A 61 -5.27 7.29 1.74
N ASN A 62 -4.40 7.98 1.00
CA ASN A 62 -4.79 9.14 0.19
C ASN A 62 -5.84 8.77 -0.88
N ALA A 63 -5.70 7.61 -1.52
CA ALA A 63 -6.68 7.12 -2.48
C ALA A 63 -8.07 6.87 -1.83
N GLN A 64 -8.11 6.38 -0.59
CA GLN A 64 -9.37 6.23 0.15
C GLN A 64 -10.04 7.58 0.42
N GLU A 65 -9.27 8.59 0.79
CA GLU A 65 -9.79 9.94 1.05
C GLU A 65 -10.30 10.62 -0.23
N LEU A 66 -9.64 10.40 -1.37
CA LEU A 66 -10.11 10.90 -2.66
C LEU A 66 -11.48 10.33 -3.02
N ILE A 67 -11.65 9.00 -2.91
CA ILE A 67 -12.95 8.35 -3.17
C ILE A 67 -14.01 8.87 -2.18
N ALA A 68 -13.66 9.02 -0.91
CA ALA A 68 -14.60 9.49 0.11
C ALA A 68 -15.06 10.95 -0.09
N GLY A 69 -14.26 11.77 -0.79
CA GLY A 69 -14.59 13.15 -1.11
C GLY A 69 -15.32 13.33 -2.44
N GLU A 70 -15.56 12.25 -3.20
CA GLU A 70 -16.33 12.24 -4.46
C GLU A 70 -17.82 11.90 -4.25
N ASP A 71 -18.22 11.48 -3.03
CA ASP A 71 -19.61 11.27 -2.59
C ASP A 71 -20.29 12.60 -2.15
#